data_AF-A0A426YFS0-F1
#
_entry.id   AF-A0A426YFS0-F1
#
_cell.length_a   1.000
_cell.length_b   1.000
_cell.length_c   1.000
_cell.angle_alpha   90.00
_cell.angle_beta   90.00
_cell.angle_gamma   90.00
#
_symmetry.space_group_name_H-M   'P 1'
#
loop_
_entity.id
_entity.type
_entity.pdbx_description
1 polymer ?
#
loop_
_entity_poly.entity_id
_entity_poly.type
_entity_poly.pdbx_seq_one_letter_code
_entity_poly.pdbx_strand_id
1 'polypeptide(L)'
;MMEQYKGARLGELSPHVFAVADASYRAMMHEVRSQSILVSGESGAGKTETTKLIMQYLTYVGGRAANDDRTVEQQVLESNPLLEAFGNAKTVRNDNSSRFGKFVEIQFDASGRISGAAIRTYLLERSRVVKITDPERNYHCFYQLCASQKKDADKYKLGHPSNFHYLNQSNSYELDGVSNAEEYLKTRRAMDIVGISVDDQEAIFRTLAAILHLGNVEFSPGKEHDSSTIKDSMSYFHLQTAADLFMCNPDLMISTLCTRAIQTREGIIIKALDCAAAAANRDALAKTVYSRLFDWLVEIINKSVGQDLDSKIQIGVLDIYGFECFQNNR
;
A
#
# COMPACT_ATOMS: atom_id res chain seq x y z
N MET A 1 24.01 0.30 24.64
CA MET A 1 23.28 -0.99 24.63
C MET A 1 23.63 -1.82 23.40
N MET A 2 23.51 -1.32 22.17
CA MET A 2 23.91 -2.09 20.96
C MET A 2 25.35 -2.64 21.02
N GLU A 3 26.33 -1.82 21.44
CA GLU A 3 27.74 -2.24 21.62
C GLU A 3 27.89 -3.45 22.56
N GLN A 4 27.05 -3.58 23.59
CA GLN A 4 27.15 -4.69 24.54
C GLN A 4 26.81 -6.03 23.89
N TYR A 5 25.88 -6.03 22.94
CA TYR A 5 25.43 -7.26 22.26
C TYR A 5 26.30 -7.63 21.06
N LYS A 6 27.19 -6.73 20.61
CA LYS A 6 28.07 -6.97 19.46
C LYS A 6 29.03 -8.12 19.74
N GLY A 7 28.84 -9.23 19.03
CA GLY A 7 29.67 -10.42 19.16
C GLY A 7 29.40 -11.28 20.40
N ALA A 8 28.46 -10.92 21.25
CA ALA A 8 28.05 -11.74 22.40
C ALA A 8 27.27 -12.97 21.93
N ARG A 9 27.51 -14.14 22.53
CA ARG A 9 26.74 -15.35 22.18
C ARG A 9 25.34 -15.28 22.78
N LEU A 10 24.38 -15.91 22.11
CA LEU A 10 23.03 -16.08 22.65
C LEU A 10 23.11 -16.80 24.02
N GLY A 11 22.54 -16.18 25.04
CA GLY A 11 22.55 -16.67 26.43
C GLY A 11 23.65 -16.10 27.34
N GLU A 12 24.64 -15.37 26.81
CA GLU A 12 25.67 -14.71 27.62
C GLU A 12 25.17 -13.42 28.30
N LEU A 13 24.24 -12.73 27.65
CA LEU A 13 23.59 -11.51 28.14
C LEU A 13 22.09 -11.73 28.35
N SER A 14 21.45 -10.77 29.02
CA SER A 14 19.99 -10.75 29.19
C SER A 14 19.27 -10.86 27.84
N PRO A 15 18.07 -11.47 27.79
CA PRO A 15 17.30 -11.57 26.56
C PRO A 15 17.01 -10.19 25.94
N HIS A 16 17.36 -10.02 24.67
CA HIS A 16 17.13 -8.78 23.92
C HIS A 16 17.06 -9.04 22.41
N VAL A 17 16.28 -8.24 21.68
CA VAL A 17 16.13 -8.37 20.21
C VAL A 17 17.44 -8.20 19.45
N PHE A 18 18.35 -7.38 19.99
CA PHE A 18 19.71 -7.20 19.49
C PHE A 18 20.54 -8.49 19.52
N ALA A 19 20.33 -9.39 20.49
CA ALA A 19 21.03 -10.66 20.53
C ALA A 19 20.65 -11.56 19.35
N VAL A 20 19.37 -11.53 18.94
CA VAL A 20 18.86 -12.27 17.78
C VAL A 20 19.40 -11.66 16.47
N ALA A 21 19.41 -10.33 16.38
CA ALA A 21 19.96 -9.62 15.23
C ALA A 21 21.48 -9.88 15.07
N ASP A 22 22.25 -9.84 16.16
CA ASP A 22 23.69 -10.14 16.17
C ASP A 22 23.99 -11.59 15.77
N ALA A 23 23.24 -12.54 16.34
CA ALA A 23 23.39 -13.95 16.00
C ALA A 23 23.10 -14.19 14.51
N SER A 24 22.06 -13.56 13.97
CA SER A 24 21.71 -13.63 12.55
C SER A 24 22.80 -13.01 11.66
N TYR A 25 23.31 -11.84 12.04
CA TYR A 25 24.40 -11.18 11.32
C TYR A 25 25.68 -12.02 11.30
N ARG A 26 26.09 -12.57 12.44
CA ARG A 26 27.27 -13.46 12.51
C ARG A 26 27.07 -14.76 11.73
N ALA A 27 25.88 -15.36 11.80
CA ALA A 27 25.56 -16.55 11.00
C ALA A 27 25.65 -16.26 9.50
N MET A 28 25.10 -15.14 9.03
CA MET A 28 25.23 -14.69 7.64
C MET A 28 26.69 -14.56 7.22
N MET A 29 27.53 -13.91 8.04
CA MET A 29 28.94 -13.68 7.73
C MET A 29 29.78 -14.97 7.77
N HIS A 30 29.48 -15.89 8.68
CA HIS A 30 30.22 -17.14 8.83
C HIS A 30 29.83 -18.18 7.77
N GLU A 31 28.54 -18.29 7.46
CA GLU A 31 27.99 -19.29 6.54
C GLU A 31 27.89 -18.79 5.09
N VAL A 32 28.08 -17.49 4.86
CA VAL A 32 27.89 -16.83 3.55
C VAL A 32 26.49 -17.13 2.98
N ARG A 33 25.48 -17.10 3.87
CA ARG A 33 24.10 -17.46 3.55
C ARG A 33 23.12 -16.44 4.14
N SER A 34 22.19 -15.99 3.31
CA SER A 34 21.13 -15.07 3.73
C SER A 34 20.31 -15.61 4.89
N GLN A 35 19.91 -14.71 5.78
CA GLN A 35 19.13 -15.02 6.98
C GLN A 35 17.78 -14.32 6.94
N SER A 36 16.86 -14.74 7.81
CA SER A 36 15.58 -14.07 7.97
C SER A 36 15.15 -14.04 9.43
N ILE A 37 14.62 -12.91 9.87
CA ILE A 37 14.03 -12.72 11.19
C ILE A 37 12.53 -12.48 11.00
N LEU A 38 11.72 -13.42 11.49
CA LEU A 38 10.26 -13.33 11.47
C LEU A 38 9.77 -12.71 12.79
N VAL A 39 9.06 -11.59 12.70
CA VAL A 39 8.43 -10.95 13.86
C VAL A 39 6.92 -11.22 13.80
N SER A 40 6.45 -12.14 14.64
CA SER A 40 5.03 -12.54 14.70
C SER A 40 4.35 -12.10 15.99
N GLY A 41 3.04 -11.85 15.91
CA GLY A 41 2.21 -11.48 17.06
C GLY A 41 0.86 -10.92 16.62
N GLU A 42 -0.08 -10.82 17.54
CA GLU A 42 -1.40 -10.22 17.29
C GLU A 42 -1.29 -8.75 16.84
N SER A 43 -2.38 -8.20 16.29
CA SER A 43 -2.45 -6.77 15.97
C SER A 43 -2.22 -5.95 17.25
N GLY A 44 -1.34 -4.95 17.20
CA GLY A 44 -0.95 -4.15 18.37
C GLY A 44 0.16 -4.73 19.26
N ALA A 45 0.68 -5.93 19.00
CA ALA A 45 1.69 -6.58 19.85
C ALA A 45 3.11 -5.96 19.81
N GLY A 46 3.34 -4.88 19.06
CA GLY A 46 4.66 -4.24 18.94
C GLY A 46 5.59 -4.83 17.86
N LYS A 47 5.05 -5.54 16.86
CA LYS A 47 5.83 -6.11 15.74
C LYS A 47 6.66 -5.05 15.02
N THR A 48 6.02 -3.96 14.63
CA THR A 48 6.67 -2.87 13.89
C THR A 48 7.78 -2.20 14.72
N GLU A 49 7.58 -1.97 16.02
CA GLU A 49 8.63 -1.43 16.91
C GLU A 49 9.80 -2.40 17.07
N THR A 50 9.54 -3.70 17.18
CA THR A 50 10.58 -4.74 17.21
C THR A 50 11.38 -4.76 15.91
N THR A 51 10.71 -4.65 14.77
CA THR A 51 11.35 -4.55 13.45
C THR A 51 12.26 -3.32 13.36
N LYS A 52 11.84 -2.16 13.88
CA LYS A 52 12.69 -0.95 13.95
C LYS A 52 13.97 -1.20 14.74
N LEU A 53 13.87 -1.82 15.92
CA LEU A 53 15.05 -2.16 16.74
C LEU A 53 16.00 -3.14 16.03
N ILE A 54 15.47 -4.14 15.33
CA ILE A 54 16.29 -5.08 14.55
C ILE A 54 17.03 -4.33 13.44
N MET A 55 16.34 -3.47 12.67
CA MET A 55 16.96 -2.68 11.61
C MET A 55 18.03 -1.72 12.15
N GLN A 56 17.78 -1.07 13.30
CA GLN A 56 18.75 -0.22 14.00
C GLN A 56 20.03 -0.98 14.32
N TYR A 57 19.89 -2.18 14.88
CA TYR A 57 21.04 -2.99 15.22
C TYR A 57 21.84 -3.41 13.98
N LEU A 58 21.15 -3.89 12.94
CA LEU A 58 21.78 -4.32 11.69
C LEU A 58 22.50 -3.16 10.99
N THR A 59 21.94 -1.96 11.04
CA THR A 59 22.56 -0.72 10.54
C THR A 59 23.79 -0.33 11.35
N TYR A 60 23.74 -0.50 12.67
CA TYR A 60 24.87 -0.24 13.55
C TYR A 60 26.04 -1.22 13.30
N VAL A 61 25.79 -2.53 13.14
CA VAL A 61 26.87 -3.52 12.92
C VAL A 61 27.38 -3.55 11.48
N GLY A 62 26.51 -3.34 10.49
CA GLY A 62 26.87 -3.32 9.07
C GLY A 62 27.44 -1.98 8.60
N GLY A 63 27.41 -0.93 9.44
CA GLY A 63 27.91 0.38 9.07
C GLY A 63 27.12 1.03 7.93
N ARG A 64 27.65 2.14 7.39
CA ARG A 64 27.01 2.91 6.31
C ARG A 64 27.53 2.46 4.94
N ALA A 65 26.66 2.54 3.93
CA ALA A 65 27.07 2.53 2.54
C ALA A 65 28.00 3.74 2.29
N ALA A 66 29.04 3.56 1.47
CA ALA A 66 30.15 4.52 1.37
C ALA A 66 29.78 5.91 0.77
N ASN A 67 28.57 6.07 0.22
CA ASN A 67 28.18 7.21 -0.61
C ASN A 67 26.82 7.85 -0.23
N ASP A 68 26.22 7.52 0.93
CA ASP A 68 24.92 8.08 1.32
C ASP A 68 24.99 8.75 2.70
N ASP A 69 24.52 9.99 2.77
CA ASP A 69 24.42 10.75 4.02
C ASP A 69 23.33 10.18 4.95
N ARG A 70 22.32 9.50 4.38
CA ARG A 70 21.24 8.82 5.11
C ARG A 70 21.56 7.34 5.33
N THR A 71 21.18 6.81 6.48
CA THR A 71 21.26 5.36 6.70
C THR A 71 20.11 4.64 6.00
N VAL A 72 20.31 3.37 5.64
CA VAL A 72 19.23 2.50 5.14
C VAL A 72 18.02 2.49 6.09
N GLU A 73 18.27 2.46 7.40
CA GLU A 73 17.21 2.59 8.41
C GLU A 73 16.41 3.88 8.23
N GLN A 74 17.08 5.02 8.10
CA GLN A 74 16.42 6.32 7.92
C GLN A 74 15.58 6.34 6.65
N GLN A 75 16.09 5.86 5.52
CA GLN A 75 15.36 5.82 4.27
C GLN A 75 14.12 4.92 4.34
N VAL A 76 14.24 3.74 4.96
CA VAL A 76 13.10 2.84 5.18
C VAL A 76 12.08 3.49 6.12
N LEU A 77 12.52 4.14 7.20
CA LEU A 77 11.62 4.83 8.13
C LEU A 77 10.92 6.03 7.51
N GLU A 78 11.61 6.80 6.67
CA GLU A 78 11.08 7.94 5.93
C GLU A 78 10.03 7.53 4.90
N SER A 79 10.09 6.30 4.38
CA SER A 79 9.07 5.74 3.47
C SER A 79 7.80 5.24 4.19
N ASN A 80 7.85 5.02 5.51
CA ASN A 80 6.73 4.42 6.24
C ASN A 80 5.45 5.26 6.18
N PRO A 81 5.45 6.60 6.38
CA PRO A 81 4.22 7.38 6.28
C PRO A 81 3.51 7.20 4.94
N LEU A 82 4.27 7.04 3.85
CA LEU A 82 3.73 6.77 2.53
C LEU A 82 3.13 5.37 2.43
N LEU A 83 3.84 4.34 2.90
CA LEU A 83 3.31 2.97 2.91
C LEU A 83 2.09 2.80 3.83
N GLU A 84 2.06 3.49 4.98
CA GLU A 84 0.94 3.47 5.90
C GLU A 84 -0.28 4.19 5.29
N ALA A 85 -0.09 5.32 4.62
CA ALA A 85 -1.19 6.01 3.94
C ALA A 85 -1.88 5.12 2.89
N PHE A 86 -1.11 4.33 2.12
CA PHE A 86 -1.63 3.51 1.01
C PHE A 86 -1.84 2.02 1.36
N GLY A 87 -1.41 1.58 2.53
CA GLY A 87 -1.40 0.17 2.90
C GLY A 87 -2.07 -0.11 4.25
N ASN A 88 -2.35 0.92 5.05
CA ASN A 88 -3.04 0.77 6.32
C ASN A 88 -4.47 1.29 6.26
N ALA A 89 -5.30 0.72 7.13
CA ALA A 89 -6.69 1.10 7.30
C ALA A 89 -7.14 0.90 8.74
N LYS A 90 -8.24 1.58 9.11
CA LYS A 90 -8.94 1.32 10.36
C LYS A 90 -9.64 -0.03 10.27
N THR A 91 -9.43 -0.87 11.28
CA THR A 91 -10.15 -2.11 11.52
C THR A 91 -10.84 -2.06 12.88
N VAL A 92 -11.63 -3.09 13.22
CA VAL A 92 -12.24 -3.21 14.55
C VAL A 92 -11.21 -3.24 15.70
N ARG A 93 -9.98 -3.71 15.43
CA ARG A 93 -8.95 -3.92 16.47
C ARG A 93 -7.87 -2.86 16.53
N ASN A 94 -7.64 -2.15 15.43
CA ASN A 94 -6.53 -1.22 15.27
C ASN A 94 -6.89 -0.16 14.23
N ASP A 95 -6.74 1.11 14.62
CA ASP A 95 -7.04 2.27 13.77
C ASP A 95 -6.03 2.48 12.63
N ASN A 96 -4.83 1.91 12.74
CA ASN A 96 -3.76 1.95 11.75
C ASN A 96 -3.24 0.53 11.44
N SER A 97 -4.15 -0.39 11.07
CA SER A 97 -3.82 -1.79 10.78
C SER A 97 -3.23 -1.95 9.39
N SER A 98 -2.05 -2.57 9.29
CA SER A 98 -1.45 -2.92 7.99
C SER A 98 -2.25 -3.99 7.27
N ARG A 99 -2.64 -3.69 6.02
CA ARG A 99 -3.43 -4.57 5.15
C ARG A 99 -2.60 -5.17 4.02
N PHE A 100 -1.30 -5.28 4.27
CA PHE A 100 -0.29 -5.93 3.44
C PHE A 100 0.82 -6.46 4.36
N GLY A 101 1.54 -7.50 3.93
CA GLY A 101 2.77 -7.95 4.57
C GLY A 101 3.98 -7.17 4.03
N LYS A 102 4.93 -6.84 4.89
CA LYS A 102 6.14 -6.09 4.55
C LYS A 102 7.38 -6.88 4.93
N PHE A 103 8.27 -7.07 3.97
CA PHE A 103 9.56 -7.73 4.16
C PHE A 103 10.67 -6.77 3.76
N VAL A 104 11.53 -6.42 4.71
CA VAL A 104 12.66 -5.52 4.48
C VAL A 104 13.92 -6.36 4.38
N GLU A 105 14.53 -6.36 3.21
CA GLU A 105 15.82 -7.00 2.91
C GLU A 105 16.92 -5.98 3.19
N ILE A 106 17.76 -6.22 4.19
CA ILE A 106 19.01 -5.46 4.36
C ILE A 106 20.11 -6.23 3.65
N GLN A 107 20.76 -5.57 2.69
CA GLN A 107 21.73 -6.19 1.79
C GLN A 107 23.15 -5.83 2.21
N PHE A 108 24.05 -6.80 2.13
CA PHE A 108 25.43 -6.63 2.58
C PHE A 108 26.42 -7.00 1.48
N ASP A 109 27.57 -6.32 1.47
CA ASP A 109 28.73 -6.67 0.67
C ASP A 109 29.51 -7.84 1.31
N ALA A 110 30.51 -8.37 0.60
CA ALA A 110 31.34 -9.49 1.09
C ALA A 110 32.14 -9.17 2.38
N SER A 111 32.30 -7.90 2.74
CA SER A 111 32.95 -7.46 3.99
C SER A 111 31.97 -7.32 5.15
N GLY A 112 30.68 -7.56 4.92
CA GLY A 112 29.62 -7.40 5.91
C GLY A 112 29.14 -5.97 6.06
N ARG A 113 29.52 -5.06 5.14
CA ARG A 113 29.00 -3.70 5.16
C ARG A 113 27.66 -3.63 4.45
N ILE A 114 26.77 -2.75 4.90
CA ILE A 114 25.51 -2.51 4.19
C ILE A 114 25.81 -1.96 2.80
N SER A 115 25.28 -2.63 1.78
CA SER A 115 25.41 -2.24 0.39
C SER A 115 24.10 -1.69 -0.19
N GLY A 116 22.96 -2.03 0.39
CA GLY A 116 21.64 -1.52 -0.01
C GLY A 116 20.50 -2.10 0.82
N ALA A 117 19.27 -1.81 0.43
CA ALA A 117 18.09 -2.47 0.96
C ALA A 117 16.93 -2.53 -0.05
N ALA A 118 16.01 -3.46 0.19
CA ALA A 118 14.78 -3.58 -0.57
C ALA A 118 13.59 -3.87 0.32
N ILE A 119 12.44 -3.31 -0.04
CA ILE A 119 11.14 -3.56 0.56
C ILE A 119 10.36 -4.43 -0.43
N ARG A 120 9.94 -5.61 0.02
CA ARG A 120 8.97 -6.46 -0.67
C ARG A 120 7.65 -6.40 0.06
N THR A 121 6.57 -6.23 -0.69
CA THR A 121 5.22 -6.25 -0.15
C THR A 121 4.48 -7.49 -0.62
N TYR A 122 3.60 -8.00 0.24
CA TYR A 122 2.84 -9.22 -0.03
C TYR A 122 1.38 -9.01 0.34
N LEU A 123 0.48 -9.63 -0.44
CA LEU A 123 -0.92 -9.83 -0.05
C LEU A 123 -1.64 -8.53 0.35
N LEU A 124 -1.49 -7.46 -0.44
CA LEU A 124 -2.34 -6.28 -0.29
C LEU A 124 -3.82 -6.68 -0.34
N GLU A 125 -4.61 -6.26 0.66
CA GLU A 125 -6.04 -6.54 0.75
C GLU A 125 -6.82 -5.73 -0.31
N ARG A 126 -6.77 -6.19 -1.56
CA ARG A 126 -7.42 -5.52 -2.70
C ARG A 126 -8.93 -5.36 -2.50
N SER A 127 -9.59 -6.31 -1.84
CA SER A 127 -11.03 -6.27 -1.57
C SER A 127 -11.46 -5.00 -0.81
N ARG A 128 -10.61 -4.48 0.08
CA ARG A 128 -10.89 -3.31 0.91
C ARG A 128 -11.18 -2.05 0.08
N VAL A 129 -10.57 -1.94 -1.10
CA VAL A 129 -10.76 -0.80 -2.01
C VAL A 129 -12.23 -0.59 -2.36
N VAL A 130 -12.98 -1.67 -2.55
CA VAL A 130 -14.36 -1.63 -3.06
C VAL A 130 -15.41 -2.02 -2.03
N LYS A 131 -14.98 -2.71 -0.97
CA LYS A 131 -15.86 -3.24 0.07
C LYS A 131 -15.25 -3.10 1.45
N ILE A 132 -15.97 -2.43 2.35
CA ILE A 132 -15.62 -2.28 3.76
C ILE A 132 -16.79 -2.71 4.63
N THR A 133 -16.53 -2.99 5.91
CA THR A 133 -17.57 -3.36 6.89
C THR A 133 -17.58 -2.32 7.98
N ASP A 134 -18.74 -1.82 8.40
CA ASP A 134 -18.84 -0.92 9.55
C ASP A 134 -18.37 -1.64 10.84
N PRO A 135 -17.53 -1.00 11.70
CA PRO A 135 -17.05 0.38 11.68
C PRO A 135 -15.63 0.58 11.09
N GLU A 136 -15.18 -0.27 10.18
CA GLU A 136 -13.87 -0.16 9.52
C GLU A 136 -13.81 0.97 8.47
N ARG A 137 -12.60 1.33 8.05
CA ARG A 137 -12.37 2.28 6.96
C ARG A 137 -11.75 1.60 5.74
N ASN A 138 -11.82 2.30 4.61
CA ASN A 138 -10.93 2.05 3.47
C ASN A 138 -9.49 2.54 3.82
N TYR A 139 -8.56 2.45 2.86
CA TYR A 139 -7.19 2.92 3.05
C TYR A 139 -7.12 4.41 3.38
N HIS A 140 -6.18 4.79 4.24
CA HIS A 140 -6.05 6.15 4.77
C HIS A 140 -5.91 7.23 3.68
N CYS A 141 -5.21 6.92 2.59
CA CYS A 141 -4.96 7.84 1.48
C CYS A 141 -6.24 8.42 0.88
N PHE A 142 -7.36 7.69 0.88
CA PHE A 142 -8.63 8.20 0.36
C PHE A 142 -9.21 9.30 1.25
N TYR A 143 -9.19 9.10 2.58
CA TYR A 143 -9.70 10.08 3.55
C TYR A 143 -8.79 11.30 3.62
N GLN A 144 -7.46 11.09 3.57
CA GLN A 144 -6.46 12.15 3.46
C GLN A 144 -6.69 13.01 2.21
N LEU A 145 -6.92 12.39 1.05
CA LEU A 145 -7.17 13.11 -0.19
C LEU A 145 -8.48 13.93 -0.15
N CYS A 146 -9.57 13.38 0.39
CA CYS A 146 -10.80 14.13 0.64
C CYS A 146 -10.59 15.32 1.58
N ALA A 147 -9.63 15.24 2.50
CA ALA A 147 -9.32 16.27 3.49
C ALA A 147 -8.22 17.27 3.05
N SER A 148 -7.77 17.25 1.80
CA SER A 148 -6.65 18.05 1.25
C SER A 148 -6.88 19.57 1.14
N GLN A 149 -7.68 20.16 2.04
CA GLN A 149 -7.91 21.60 2.24
C GLN A 149 -8.23 22.40 0.96
N LYS A 150 -9.22 21.94 0.16
CA LYS A 150 -9.72 22.62 -1.05
C LYS A 150 -8.69 22.85 -2.18
N LYS A 151 -7.50 22.24 -2.11
CA LYS A 151 -6.52 22.29 -3.21
C LYS A 151 -6.74 21.14 -4.17
N ASP A 152 -6.39 19.92 -3.75
CA ASP A 152 -6.49 18.73 -4.60
C ASP A 152 -7.92 18.19 -4.64
N ALA A 153 -8.64 18.25 -3.52
CA ALA A 153 -10.03 17.83 -3.46
C ALA A 153 -10.90 18.58 -4.50
N ASP A 154 -10.82 19.92 -4.54
CA ASP A 154 -11.61 20.72 -5.49
C ASP A 154 -11.17 20.46 -6.94
N LYS A 155 -9.85 20.38 -7.18
CA LYS A 155 -9.27 20.06 -8.50
C LYS A 155 -9.81 18.74 -9.06
N TYR A 156 -9.96 17.74 -8.20
CA TYR A 156 -10.42 16.41 -8.57
C TYR A 156 -11.91 16.18 -8.33
N LYS A 157 -12.69 17.26 -8.11
CA LYS A 157 -14.15 17.22 -7.86
C LYS A 157 -14.54 16.29 -6.70
N LEU A 158 -13.68 16.21 -5.68
CA LEU A 158 -13.90 15.45 -4.47
C LEU A 158 -14.70 16.25 -3.44
N GLY A 159 -15.57 15.54 -2.72
CA GLY A 159 -16.33 16.09 -1.58
C GLY A 159 -16.06 15.32 -0.30
N HIS A 160 -17.00 15.40 0.64
CA HIS A 160 -16.95 14.63 1.88
C HIS A 160 -16.90 13.11 1.59
N PRO A 161 -16.14 12.30 2.34
CA PRO A 161 -16.03 10.85 2.13
C PRO A 161 -17.39 10.12 2.02
N SER A 162 -18.42 10.57 2.74
CA SER A 162 -19.79 10.01 2.66
C SER A 162 -20.40 10.05 1.25
N ASN A 163 -19.89 10.90 0.37
CA ASN A 163 -20.39 11.05 -1.00
C ASN A 163 -19.87 9.96 -1.94
N PHE A 164 -18.94 9.10 -1.48
CA PHE A 164 -18.31 8.06 -2.30
C PHE A 164 -18.67 6.66 -1.81
N HIS A 165 -19.20 5.84 -2.72
CA HIS A 165 -19.65 4.47 -2.43
C HIS A 165 -18.56 3.59 -1.80
N TYR A 166 -17.30 3.78 -2.20
CA TYR A 166 -16.17 3.04 -1.63
C TYR A 166 -15.75 3.50 -0.22
N LEU A 167 -16.29 4.62 0.27
CA LEU A 167 -15.96 5.18 1.59
C LEU A 167 -17.16 5.24 2.54
N ASN A 168 -18.40 5.13 2.04
CA ASN A 168 -19.63 5.35 2.80
C ASN A 168 -20.39 4.07 3.23
N GLN A 169 -19.78 2.90 3.07
CA GLN A 169 -20.32 1.62 3.59
C GLN A 169 -20.12 1.46 5.11
N SER A 170 -19.45 2.43 5.73
CA SER A 170 -19.16 2.56 7.15
C SER A 170 -19.43 4.00 7.58
N ASN A 171 -19.82 4.21 8.84
CA ASN A 171 -20.02 5.54 9.41
C ASN A 171 -18.72 6.13 9.99
N SER A 172 -17.60 5.43 9.87
CA SER A 172 -16.30 5.90 10.35
C SER A 172 -15.56 6.70 9.27
N TYR A 173 -15.59 8.03 9.37
CA TYR A 173 -14.86 8.92 8.45
C TYR A 173 -13.61 9.53 9.11
N GLU A 174 -13.77 9.97 10.36
CA GLU A 174 -12.69 10.50 11.19
C GLU A 174 -12.11 9.43 12.13
N LEU A 175 -10.92 9.71 12.66
CA LEU A 175 -10.24 8.93 13.70
C LEU A 175 -9.95 9.83 14.89
N ASP A 176 -10.15 9.31 16.10
CA ASP A 176 -9.93 10.08 17.32
C ASP A 176 -8.44 10.48 17.43
N GLY A 177 -8.19 11.78 17.57
CA GLY A 177 -6.83 12.33 17.71
C GLY A 177 -6.00 12.34 16.43
N VAL A 178 -6.55 11.99 15.26
CA VAL A 178 -5.82 11.97 13.98
C VAL A 178 -6.53 12.83 12.94
N SER A 179 -5.86 13.91 12.50
CA SER A 179 -6.37 14.80 11.46
C SER A 179 -6.01 14.27 10.06
N ASN A 180 -7.02 13.87 9.27
CA ASN A 180 -6.82 13.42 7.89
C ASN A 180 -6.10 14.49 7.03
N ALA A 181 -6.33 15.78 7.29
CA ALA A 181 -5.69 16.89 6.57
C ALA A 181 -4.19 17.03 6.91
N GLU A 182 -3.82 16.82 8.18
CA GLU A 182 -2.41 16.83 8.59
C GLU A 182 -1.67 15.60 8.07
N GLU A 183 -2.32 14.43 8.12
CA GLU A 183 -1.77 13.18 7.56
C GLU A 183 -1.57 13.26 6.04
N TYR A 184 -2.45 13.97 5.32
CA TYR A 184 -2.24 14.27 3.91
C TYR A 184 -0.95 15.07 3.67
N LEU A 185 -0.68 16.10 4.48
CA LEU A 185 0.55 16.89 4.38
C LEU A 185 1.80 16.07 4.72
N LYS A 186 1.71 15.18 5.73
CA LYS A 186 2.79 14.24 6.06
C LYS A 186 3.06 13.28 4.90
N THR A 187 2.01 12.78 4.25
CA THR A 187 2.13 11.91 3.08
C THR A 187 2.81 12.60 1.91
N ARG A 188 2.45 13.85 1.58
CA ARG A 188 3.16 14.63 0.55
C ARG A 188 4.64 14.84 0.88
N ARG A 189 4.95 15.19 2.14
CA ARG A 189 6.36 15.33 2.58
C ARG A 189 7.12 14.01 2.44
N ALA A 190 6.51 12.88 2.77
CA ALA A 190 7.13 11.58 2.58
C ALA A 190 7.35 11.27 1.09
N MET A 191 6.42 11.64 0.21
CA MET A 191 6.62 11.55 -1.25
C MET A 191 7.83 12.39 -1.71
N ASP A 192 7.98 13.61 -1.20
CA ASP A 192 9.13 14.48 -1.50
C ASP A 192 10.45 13.84 -1.06
N ILE A 193 10.50 13.29 0.16
CA ILE A 193 11.70 12.66 0.74
C ILE A 193 12.11 11.39 -0.03
N VAL A 194 11.12 10.62 -0.49
CA VAL A 194 11.33 9.42 -1.33
C VAL A 194 11.74 9.82 -2.76
N GLY A 195 11.56 11.08 -3.16
CA GLY A 195 11.95 11.58 -4.48
C GLY A 195 10.88 11.43 -5.55
N ILE A 196 9.61 11.34 -5.16
CA ILE A 196 8.47 11.34 -6.09
C ILE A 196 8.27 12.76 -6.60
N SER A 197 8.35 12.94 -7.93
CA SER A 197 8.20 14.25 -8.57
C SER A 197 6.80 14.85 -8.33
N VAL A 198 6.67 16.17 -8.42
CA VAL A 198 5.37 16.83 -8.27
C VAL A 198 4.36 16.30 -9.29
N ASP A 199 4.77 16.08 -10.54
CA ASP A 199 3.90 15.54 -11.59
C ASP A 199 3.42 14.11 -11.25
N ASP A 200 4.31 13.29 -10.70
CA ASP A 200 3.95 11.95 -10.23
C ASP A 200 3.02 12.00 -9.01
N GLN A 201 3.24 12.91 -8.05
CA GLN A 201 2.32 13.13 -6.93
C GLN A 201 0.91 13.50 -7.43
N GLU A 202 0.81 14.40 -8.40
CA GLU A 202 -0.46 14.76 -9.01
C GLU A 202 -1.08 13.55 -9.75
N ALA A 203 -0.29 12.72 -10.42
CA ALA A 203 -0.78 11.50 -11.07
C ALA A 203 -1.31 10.46 -10.04
N ILE A 204 -0.63 10.30 -8.90
CA ILE A 204 -1.07 9.43 -7.80
C ILE A 204 -2.43 9.89 -7.27
N PHE A 205 -2.55 11.17 -6.90
CA PHE A 205 -3.81 11.70 -6.34
C PHE A 205 -4.94 11.70 -7.37
N ARG A 206 -4.65 12.02 -8.63
CA ARG A 206 -5.60 11.90 -9.75
C ARG A 206 -6.12 10.47 -9.89
N THR A 207 -5.24 9.47 -9.77
CA THR A 207 -5.60 8.05 -9.85
C THR A 207 -6.50 7.62 -8.69
N LEU A 208 -6.20 8.07 -7.46
CA LEU A 208 -7.06 7.82 -6.29
C LEU A 208 -8.45 8.45 -6.46
N ALA A 209 -8.52 9.70 -6.91
CA ALA A 209 -9.77 10.39 -7.16
C ALA A 209 -10.61 9.69 -8.25
N ALA A 210 -9.96 9.20 -9.31
CA ALA A 210 -10.61 8.44 -10.36
C ALA A 210 -11.24 7.14 -9.83
N ILE A 211 -10.57 6.44 -8.92
CA ILE A 211 -11.12 5.25 -8.24
C ILE A 211 -12.37 5.60 -7.44
N LEU A 212 -12.38 6.72 -6.71
CA LEU A 212 -13.53 7.16 -5.93
C LEU A 212 -14.73 7.49 -6.81
N HIS A 213 -14.51 8.23 -7.91
CA HIS A 213 -15.57 8.52 -8.88
C HIS A 213 -16.07 7.26 -9.58
N LEU A 214 -15.17 6.35 -9.96
CA LEU A 214 -15.53 5.08 -10.55
C LEU A 214 -16.48 4.30 -9.65
N GLY A 215 -16.26 4.29 -8.32
CA GLY A 215 -17.13 3.61 -7.36
C GLY A 215 -18.57 4.13 -7.31
N ASN A 216 -18.82 5.38 -7.72
CA ASN A 216 -20.15 5.97 -7.78
C ASN A 216 -20.89 5.73 -9.10
N VAL A 217 -20.28 5.04 -10.07
CA VAL A 217 -20.97 4.70 -11.31
C VAL A 217 -21.96 3.56 -11.03
N GLU A 218 -23.25 3.85 -11.19
CA GLU A 218 -24.33 2.87 -11.09
C GLU A 218 -24.87 2.49 -12.48
N PHE A 219 -25.45 1.29 -12.56
CA PHE A 219 -25.94 0.68 -13.79
C PHE A 219 -27.45 0.41 -13.72
N SER A 220 -28.14 0.54 -14.86
CA SER A 220 -29.54 0.18 -15.08
C SER A 220 -29.67 -0.88 -16.18
N PRO A 221 -30.74 -1.69 -16.20
CA PRO A 221 -30.97 -2.64 -17.29
C PRO A 221 -31.00 -1.93 -18.64
N GLY A 222 -30.30 -2.50 -19.62
CA GLY A 222 -30.25 -2.01 -20.98
C GLY A 222 -31.45 -2.47 -21.82
N LYS A 223 -31.33 -2.35 -23.15
CA LYS A 223 -32.39 -2.74 -24.09
C LYS A 223 -32.56 -4.26 -24.20
N GLU A 224 -31.47 -5.00 -24.08
CA GLU A 224 -31.45 -6.46 -24.11
C GLU A 224 -31.47 -7.02 -22.68
N HIS A 225 -32.02 -8.23 -22.50
CA HIS A 225 -32.22 -8.85 -21.19
C HIS A 225 -30.93 -8.94 -20.35
N ASP A 226 -29.80 -9.29 -20.98
CA ASP A 226 -28.49 -9.46 -20.33
C ASP A 226 -27.57 -8.23 -20.53
N SER A 227 -28.14 -7.05 -20.74
CA SER A 227 -27.38 -5.81 -20.99
C SER A 227 -27.58 -4.77 -19.90
N SER A 228 -26.61 -3.87 -19.77
CA SER A 228 -26.64 -2.76 -18.82
C SER A 228 -26.26 -1.44 -19.50
N THR A 229 -26.81 -0.35 -18.98
CA THR A 229 -26.45 1.03 -19.33
C THR A 229 -26.11 1.82 -18.07
N ILE A 230 -25.52 3.00 -18.23
CA ILE A 230 -25.31 3.93 -17.11
C ILE A 230 -26.68 4.40 -16.59
N LYS A 231 -26.86 4.36 -15.27
CA LYS A 231 -28.18 4.51 -14.63
C LYS A 231 -28.83 5.87 -14.86
N ASP A 232 -28.09 6.94 -14.64
CA ASP A 232 -28.60 8.31 -14.65
C ASP A 232 -27.48 9.35 -14.93
N SER A 233 -27.85 10.62 -14.97
CA SER A 233 -26.92 11.73 -15.21
C SER A 233 -25.86 11.87 -14.12
N MET A 234 -26.15 11.50 -12.87
CA MET A 234 -25.19 11.51 -11.77
C MET A 234 -24.13 10.42 -11.96
N SER A 235 -24.55 9.22 -12.33
CA SER A 235 -23.66 8.12 -12.67
C SER A 235 -22.80 8.47 -13.89
N TYR A 236 -23.37 9.13 -14.89
CA TYR A 236 -22.64 9.62 -16.05
C TYR A 236 -21.62 10.71 -15.70
N PHE A 237 -21.95 11.65 -14.82
CA PHE A 237 -21.01 12.66 -14.31
C PHE A 237 -19.78 12.01 -13.65
N HIS A 238 -20.02 10.98 -12.83
CA HIS A 238 -18.94 10.25 -12.17
C HIS A 238 -18.11 9.43 -13.16
N LEU A 239 -18.74 8.78 -14.14
CA LEU A 239 -18.04 8.06 -15.20
C LEU A 239 -17.17 9.00 -16.03
N GLN A 240 -17.72 10.13 -16.49
CA GLN A 240 -16.98 11.12 -17.25
C GLN A 240 -15.79 11.65 -16.45
N THR A 241 -16.02 11.99 -15.18
CA THR A 241 -14.94 12.48 -14.31
C THR A 241 -13.87 11.40 -14.09
N ALA A 242 -14.24 10.14 -13.87
CA ALA A 242 -13.27 9.04 -13.77
C ALA A 242 -12.48 8.87 -15.08
N ALA A 243 -13.14 8.95 -16.24
CA ALA A 243 -12.49 8.87 -17.54
C ALA A 243 -11.50 10.01 -17.78
N ASP A 244 -11.88 11.25 -17.46
CA ASP A 244 -11.02 12.43 -17.57
C ASP A 244 -9.77 12.29 -16.67
N LEU A 245 -9.95 11.84 -15.42
CA LEU A 245 -8.87 11.65 -14.46
C LEU A 245 -7.94 10.49 -14.85
N PHE A 246 -8.49 9.39 -15.37
CA PHE A 246 -7.71 8.31 -15.98
C PHE A 246 -7.12 8.66 -17.35
N MET A 247 -7.48 9.83 -17.90
CA MET A 247 -7.04 10.31 -19.22
C MET A 247 -7.40 9.32 -20.34
N CYS A 248 -8.62 8.81 -20.32
CA CYS A 248 -9.12 7.84 -21.28
C CYS A 248 -10.48 8.26 -21.87
N ASN A 249 -10.89 7.61 -22.96
CA ASN A 249 -12.15 7.94 -23.61
C ASN A 249 -13.35 7.41 -22.78
N PRO A 250 -14.34 8.26 -22.42
CA PRO A 250 -15.51 7.84 -21.66
C PRO A 250 -16.36 6.77 -22.36
N ASP A 251 -16.50 6.83 -23.68
CA ASP A 251 -17.25 5.83 -24.46
C ASP A 251 -16.56 4.46 -24.41
N LEU A 252 -15.23 4.46 -24.45
CA LEU A 252 -14.44 3.24 -24.30
C LEU A 252 -14.57 2.68 -22.88
N MET A 253 -14.62 3.54 -21.87
CA MET A 253 -14.87 3.12 -20.49
C MET A 253 -16.26 2.50 -20.33
N ILE A 254 -17.31 3.12 -20.88
CA ILE A 254 -18.67 2.56 -20.88
C ILE A 254 -18.68 1.18 -21.54
N SER A 255 -18.10 1.07 -22.73
CA SER A 255 -18.01 -0.20 -23.46
C SER A 255 -17.29 -1.27 -22.64
N THR A 256 -16.17 -0.92 -21.99
CA THR A 256 -15.37 -1.84 -21.16
C THR A 256 -16.10 -2.29 -19.90
N LEU A 257 -16.90 -1.41 -19.30
CA LEU A 257 -17.66 -1.74 -18.08
C LEU A 257 -18.90 -2.58 -18.41
N CYS A 258 -19.60 -2.29 -19.50
CA CYS A 258 -20.87 -2.92 -19.86
C CYS A 258 -20.74 -4.12 -20.82
N THR A 259 -19.53 -4.44 -21.29
CA THR A 259 -19.30 -5.57 -22.19
C THR A 259 -18.07 -6.39 -21.81
N ARG A 260 -17.97 -7.60 -22.34
CA ARG A 260 -16.82 -8.49 -22.21
C ARG A 260 -16.40 -9.01 -23.57
N ALA A 261 -15.15 -8.78 -23.93
CA ALA A 261 -14.52 -9.43 -25.08
C ALA A 261 -14.10 -10.86 -24.71
N ILE A 262 -14.48 -11.83 -25.53
CA ILE A 262 -14.18 -13.25 -25.37
C ILE A 262 -13.40 -13.70 -26.61
N GLN A 263 -12.15 -14.09 -26.42
CA GLN A 263 -11.33 -14.65 -27.49
C GLN A 263 -11.76 -16.11 -27.74
N THR A 264 -12.21 -16.40 -28.95
CA THR A 264 -12.51 -17.75 -29.42
C THR A 264 -11.56 -18.15 -30.55
N ARG A 265 -11.65 -19.41 -31.01
CA ARG A 265 -10.90 -19.89 -32.19
C ARG A 265 -11.30 -19.17 -33.49
N GLU A 266 -12.52 -18.63 -33.54
CA GLU A 266 -13.12 -18.02 -34.73
C GLU A 266 -13.02 -16.49 -34.73
N GLY A 267 -12.57 -15.88 -33.61
CA GLY A 267 -12.42 -14.44 -33.46
C GLY A 267 -12.84 -13.93 -32.08
N ILE A 268 -12.91 -12.60 -31.95
CA ILE A 268 -13.34 -11.92 -30.73
C ILE A 268 -14.86 -11.76 -30.76
N ILE A 269 -15.53 -12.26 -29.72
CA ILE A 269 -16.96 -12.06 -29.50
C ILE A 269 -17.15 -11.05 -28.38
N ILE A 270 -17.97 -10.02 -28.61
CA ILE A 270 -18.34 -9.04 -27.58
C ILE A 270 -19.68 -9.44 -26.99
N LYS A 271 -19.71 -9.70 -25.69
CA LYS A 271 -20.93 -10.04 -24.94
C LYS A 271 -21.33 -8.86 -24.05
N ALA A 272 -22.60 -8.44 -24.10
CA ALA A 272 -23.14 -7.49 -23.13
C ALA A 272 -23.17 -8.09 -21.71
N LEU A 273 -23.11 -7.22 -20.70
CA LEU A 273 -23.14 -7.59 -19.30
C LEU A 273 -24.39 -7.03 -18.64
N ASP A 274 -24.98 -7.79 -17.73
CA ASP A 274 -26.03 -7.29 -16.85
C ASP A 274 -25.46 -6.31 -15.81
N CYS A 275 -26.33 -5.65 -15.05
CA CYS A 275 -25.91 -4.64 -14.07
C CYS A 275 -24.97 -5.19 -12.99
N ALA A 276 -25.17 -6.44 -12.57
CA ALA A 276 -24.37 -7.05 -11.50
C ALA A 276 -22.94 -7.36 -12.01
N ALA A 277 -22.84 -7.90 -13.23
CA ALA A 277 -21.57 -8.15 -13.89
C ALA A 277 -20.83 -6.85 -14.25
N ALA A 278 -21.55 -5.80 -14.66
CA ALA A 278 -20.96 -4.48 -14.91
C ALA A 278 -20.40 -3.85 -13.62
N ALA A 279 -21.14 -3.94 -12.51
CA ALA A 279 -20.66 -3.51 -11.20
C ALA A 279 -19.43 -4.33 -10.74
N ALA A 280 -19.43 -5.65 -10.95
CA ALA A 280 -18.28 -6.50 -10.64
C ALA A 280 -17.04 -6.13 -11.50
N ASN A 281 -17.23 -5.77 -12.77
CA ASN A 281 -16.17 -5.29 -13.65
C ASN A 281 -15.61 -3.93 -13.19
N ARG A 282 -16.48 -2.98 -12.82
CA ARG A 282 -16.10 -1.70 -12.21
C ARG A 282 -15.24 -1.90 -10.97
N ASP A 283 -15.68 -2.80 -10.08
CA ASP A 283 -14.94 -3.13 -8.87
C ASP A 283 -13.61 -3.82 -9.18
N ALA A 284 -13.58 -4.72 -10.17
CA ALA A 284 -12.34 -5.37 -10.61
C ALA A 284 -11.32 -4.36 -11.16
N LEU A 285 -11.78 -3.38 -11.94
CA LEU A 285 -10.94 -2.30 -12.45
C LEU A 285 -10.37 -1.47 -11.30
N ALA A 286 -11.21 -1.02 -10.36
CA ALA A 286 -10.79 -0.25 -9.19
C ALA A 286 -9.70 -0.98 -8.38
N LYS A 287 -9.91 -2.27 -8.09
CA LYS A 287 -8.93 -3.12 -7.39
C LYS A 287 -7.61 -3.26 -8.14
N THR A 288 -7.68 -3.47 -9.45
CA THR A 288 -6.49 -3.62 -10.30
C THR A 288 -5.69 -2.32 -10.35
N VAL A 289 -6.35 -1.19 -10.57
CA VAL A 289 -5.69 0.13 -10.61
C VAL A 289 -5.01 0.42 -9.27
N TYR A 290 -5.72 0.24 -8.14
CA TYR A 290 -5.15 0.49 -6.82
C TYR A 290 -3.95 -0.41 -6.53
N SER A 291 -4.04 -1.71 -6.86
CA SER A 291 -2.91 -2.63 -6.68
C SER A 291 -1.70 -2.24 -7.52
N ARG A 292 -1.90 -1.82 -8.78
CA ARG A 292 -0.80 -1.39 -9.64
C ARG A 292 -0.16 -0.09 -9.16
N LEU A 293 -0.96 0.84 -8.63
CA LEU A 293 -0.47 2.05 -8.00
C LEU A 293 0.39 1.72 -6.77
N PHE A 294 -0.07 0.79 -5.93
CA PHE A 294 0.69 0.35 -4.75
C PHE A 294 2.00 -0.35 -5.14
N ASP A 295 1.97 -1.25 -6.12
CA ASP A 295 3.18 -1.91 -6.63
C ASP A 295 4.20 -0.89 -7.15
N TRP A 296 3.72 0.11 -7.90
CA TRP A 296 4.56 1.19 -8.42
C TRP A 296 5.16 2.06 -7.29
N LEU A 297 4.38 2.40 -6.26
CA LEU A 297 4.88 3.13 -5.09
C LEU A 297 6.03 2.36 -4.41
N VAL A 298 5.89 1.05 -4.25
CA VAL A 298 6.93 0.18 -3.67
C VAL A 298 8.18 0.16 -4.56
N GLU A 299 8.03 0.14 -5.88
CA GLU A 299 9.15 0.25 -6.81
C GLU A 299 9.91 1.57 -6.66
N ILE A 300 9.19 2.70 -6.56
CA ILE A 300 9.82 4.02 -6.37
C ILE A 300 10.52 4.11 -5.01
N ILE A 301 9.90 3.59 -3.95
CA ILE A 301 10.53 3.51 -2.63
C ILE A 301 11.83 2.70 -2.70
N ASN A 302 11.84 1.56 -3.39
CA ASN A 302 13.05 0.75 -3.56
C ASN A 302 14.17 1.46 -4.33
N LYS A 303 13.82 2.29 -5.32
CA LYS A 303 14.79 3.15 -6.00
C LYS A 303 15.39 4.18 -5.06
N SER A 304 14.56 4.76 -4.18
CA SER A 304 14.99 5.76 -3.19
C SER A 304 15.87 5.17 -2.08
N VAL A 305 15.55 3.96 -1.63
CA VAL A 305 16.29 3.23 -0.57
C VAL A 305 17.65 2.71 -1.08
N GLY A 306 17.89 2.70 -2.39
CA GLY A 306 19.17 2.29 -2.96
C GLY A 306 19.39 0.78 -2.89
N GLN A 307 18.52 0.02 -3.55
CA GLN A 307 18.70 -1.44 -3.68
C GLN A 307 20.02 -1.79 -4.40
N ASP A 308 20.81 -2.66 -3.78
CA ASP A 308 21.96 -3.32 -4.40
C ASP A 308 21.49 -4.59 -5.15
N LEU A 309 21.51 -4.53 -6.48
CA LEU A 309 21.10 -5.66 -7.33
C LEU A 309 22.14 -6.79 -7.38
N ASP A 310 23.39 -6.52 -6.99
CA ASP A 310 24.50 -7.46 -7.06
C ASP A 310 24.75 -8.20 -5.76
N SER A 311 24.19 -7.71 -4.64
CA SER A 311 24.29 -8.33 -3.32
C SER A 311 23.94 -9.83 -3.35
N LYS A 312 24.77 -10.64 -2.67
CA LYS A 312 24.60 -12.10 -2.58
C LYS A 312 24.14 -12.57 -1.22
N ILE A 313 24.25 -11.72 -0.20
CA ILE A 313 23.90 -12.04 1.18
C ILE A 313 23.02 -10.92 1.76
N GLN A 314 21.94 -11.31 2.42
CA GLN A 314 20.99 -10.37 2.98
C GLN A 314 20.37 -10.92 4.27
N ILE A 315 19.87 -10.00 5.10
CA ILE A 315 19.04 -10.34 6.25
C ILE A 315 17.66 -9.74 6.02
N GLY A 316 16.69 -10.63 5.83
CA GLY A 316 15.30 -10.24 5.67
C GLY A 316 14.59 -10.09 7.02
N VAL A 317 13.88 -9.00 7.23
CA VAL A 317 13.04 -8.79 8.42
C VAL A 317 11.59 -8.76 7.97
N LEU A 318 10.80 -9.76 8.41
CA LEU A 318 9.40 -9.91 8.03
C LEU A 318 8.48 -9.33 9.11
N ASP A 319 7.78 -8.26 8.76
CA ASP A 319 6.64 -7.70 9.50
C ASP A 319 5.36 -8.05 8.72
N ILE A 320 4.69 -9.12 9.15
CA ILE A 320 3.45 -9.58 8.55
C ILE A 320 2.26 -9.15 9.39
N TYR A 321 1.10 -8.94 8.76
CA TYR A 321 -0.15 -8.71 9.47
C TYR A 321 -0.40 -9.81 10.51
N GLY A 322 -0.86 -9.41 11.69
CA GLY A 322 -1.13 -10.34 12.77
C GLY A 322 -2.29 -11.28 12.44
N PHE A 323 -2.43 -12.36 13.20
CA PHE A 323 -3.63 -13.19 13.11
C PHE A 323 -4.85 -12.35 13.52
N GLU A 324 -5.88 -12.33 12.67
CA GLU A 324 -7.14 -11.64 12.90
C GLU A 324 -8.29 -12.64 12.83
N CYS A 325 -9.22 -12.55 13.78
CA CYS A 325 -10.43 -13.36 13.81
C CYS A 325 -11.64 -12.43 13.94
N PHE A 326 -12.49 -12.44 12.91
CA PHE A 326 -13.69 -11.63 12.82
C PHE A 326 -14.94 -12.52 12.93
N GLN A 327 -16.11 -11.88 13.13
CA GLN A 327 -17.38 -12.60 13.11
C GLN A 327 -17.63 -13.32 11.77
N ASN A 328 -17.12 -12.75 10.66
CA ASN A 328 -17.12 -13.38 9.35
C ASN A 328 -15.72 -13.30 8.74
N ASN A 329 -15.03 -14.44 8.66
CA ASN A 329 -13.74 -14.56 7.95
C ASN A 329 -14.02 -14.91 6.48
N ARG A 330 -13.40 -14.21 5.53
CA ARG A 330 -13.64 -14.37 4.08
C ARG A 330 -12.38 -14.71 3.33
#